data_AF-A0A4R7JDN4-F1
#
_entry.id   AF-A0A4R7JDN4-F1
#
_cell.length_a   1.000
_cell.length_b   1.000
_cell.length_c   1.000
_cell.angle_alpha   90.00
_cell.angle_beta   90.00
_cell.angle_gamma   90.00
#
_symmetry.space_group_name_H-M   'P 1'
#
loop_
_entity.id
_entity.type
_entity.pdbx_description
1 polymer ?
#
loop_
_entity_poly.entity_id
_entity_poly.type
_entity_poly.pdbx_seq_one_letter_code
_entity_poly.pdbx_strand_id
1 'polypeptide(L)'
;MTDLRTDEPEAYLTGYAEILAGVADTGRRPTRDELEERRLLGERAAEAGHSLRSLVRLHLDATRTSWPRVGPASSGLDGTGTVLAAVAQAVDAFADGYERAQRLAVRQEEAARREFIDDLLYGRSDLGRLAERAERFGLVLSRAHAVAVAEGPEAYDDTAPVTRTVETALISRFGDRRVLITTKNGQLICIAPGDQDDVLSFFAKQAFAATDGSRVAIGRPRSGAGGVVHSYEEALSTLELADRLSLDEPVVRAADMLVYPVLARDRQAMADLVLSALGPLRGARGGAEPLLRTLEVYFDAGCTAAEAARRLALSVRALTYRLDRIHQLTGANPSDPVHRYTLQTAVIGARLLQWPAQEL
;
A
#
# COMPACT_ATOMS: atom_id res chain seq x y z
N MET A 1 -7.14 14.28 29.90
CA MET A 1 -8.45 14.95 29.93
C MET A 1 -8.17 16.43 29.80
N THR A 2 -7.89 16.84 28.57
CA THR A 2 -7.30 18.15 28.23
C THR A 2 -8.44 19.02 27.71
N ASP A 3 -8.54 20.22 28.26
CA ASP A 3 -9.54 21.26 27.99
C ASP A 3 -9.82 21.41 26.49
N LEU A 4 -10.94 20.83 26.02
CA LEU A 4 -11.57 21.22 24.76
C LEU A 4 -12.25 22.56 25.02
N ARG A 5 -11.48 23.65 24.92
CA ARG A 5 -12.03 24.99 24.73
C ARG A 5 -12.91 24.90 23.48
N THR A 6 -14.21 24.78 23.69
CA THR A 6 -15.19 24.82 22.62
C THR A 6 -15.29 26.30 22.25
N ASP A 7 -14.43 26.77 21.34
CA ASP A 7 -14.58 28.12 20.80
C ASP A 7 -15.99 28.18 20.18
N GLU A 8 -16.79 29.15 20.64
CA GLU A 8 -18.16 29.31 20.17
C GLU A 8 -18.14 29.58 18.66
N PRO A 9 -18.98 28.91 17.85
CA PRO A 9 -18.98 29.09 16.39
C PRO A 9 -19.14 30.55 15.94
N GLU A 10 -19.76 31.39 16.77
CA GLU A 10 -19.95 32.82 16.56
C GLU A 10 -18.63 33.61 16.51
N ALA A 11 -17.56 33.14 17.15
CA ALA A 11 -16.23 33.75 17.09
C ALA A 11 -15.66 33.79 15.66
N TYR A 12 -16.14 32.92 14.77
CA TYR A 12 -15.73 32.91 13.36
C TYR A 12 -16.47 33.93 12.49
N LEU A 13 -17.46 34.66 13.06
CA LEU A 13 -18.13 35.79 12.41
C LEU A 13 -17.51 37.15 12.78
N THR A 14 -16.56 37.22 13.71
CA THR A 14 -16.00 38.50 14.18
C THR A 14 -15.54 39.38 13.02
N GLY A 15 -16.00 40.62 12.91
CA GLY A 15 -15.64 41.55 11.82
C GLY A 15 -16.49 41.41 10.55
N TYR A 16 -17.32 40.38 10.43
CA TYR A 16 -18.11 40.12 9.22
C TYR A 16 -19.18 41.19 8.97
N ALA A 17 -19.95 41.53 10.00
CA ALA A 17 -21.03 42.52 9.89
C ALA A 17 -20.47 43.93 9.61
N GLU A 18 -19.31 44.26 10.17
CA GLU A 18 -18.62 45.53 9.97
C GLU A 18 -18.15 45.70 8.52
N ILE A 19 -17.62 44.63 7.90
CA ILE A 19 -17.26 44.62 6.48
C ILE A 19 -18.50 44.91 5.62
N LEU A 20 -19.63 44.24 5.88
CA LEU A 20 -20.86 44.44 5.11
C LEU A 20 -21.43 45.85 5.30
N ALA A 21 -21.41 46.38 6.54
CA ALA A 21 -21.85 47.75 6.82
C ALA A 21 -20.98 48.79 6.11
N GLY A 22 -19.65 48.63 6.14
CA GLY A 22 -18.72 49.52 5.46
C GLY A 22 -18.87 49.51 3.93
N VAL A 23 -19.10 48.33 3.34
CA VAL A 23 -19.44 48.20 1.91
C VAL A 23 -20.78 48.88 1.60
N ALA A 24 -21.81 48.65 2.42
CA ALA A 24 -23.13 49.23 2.20
C ALA A 24 -23.14 50.75 2.32
N ASP A 25 -22.31 51.34 3.19
CA ASP A 25 -22.23 52.78 3.38
C ASP A 25 -21.44 53.47 2.27
N THR A 26 -20.32 52.88 1.85
CA THR A 26 -19.37 53.54 0.94
C THR A 26 -19.45 53.08 -0.52
N GLY A 27 -20.10 51.94 -0.80
CA GLY A 27 -20.10 51.30 -2.11
C GLY A 27 -18.76 50.70 -2.54
N ARG A 28 -17.75 50.68 -1.65
CA ARG A 28 -16.43 50.10 -1.94
C ARG A 28 -16.49 48.58 -1.99
N ARG A 29 -15.44 47.96 -2.53
CA ARG A 29 -15.21 46.51 -2.36
C ARG A 29 -14.52 46.22 -1.02
N PRO A 30 -14.68 45.00 -0.45
CA PRO A 30 -13.84 44.53 0.63
C PRO A 30 -12.35 44.73 0.30
N THR A 31 -11.61 45.24 1.28
CA THR A 31 -10.16 45.45 1.17
C THR A 31 -9.44 44.12 1.22
N ARG A 32 -8.17 44.12 0.79
CA ARG A 32 -7.33 42.93 0.87
C ARG A 32 -7.16 42.44 2.30
N ASP A 33 -6.99 43.35 3.25
CA ASP A 33 -6.77 43.02 4.67
C ASP A 33 -8.04 42.40 5.30
N GLU A 34 -9.22 42.96 5.01
CA GLU A 34 -10.50 42.39 5.46
C GLU A 34 -10.72 40.96 4.94
N LEU A 35 -10.37 40.69 3.68
CA LEU A 35 -10.44 39.35 3.10
C LEU A 35 -9.38 38.41 3.69
N GLU A 36 -8.19 38.92 4.05
CA GLU A 36 -7.16 38.13 4.70
C GLU A 36 -7.57 37.72 6.12
N GLU A 37 -8.21 38.62 6.87
CA GLU A 37 -8.80 38.28 8.18
C GLU A 37 -9.87 37.18 8.04
N ARG A 38 -10.67 37.20 6.96
CA ARG A 38 -11.63 36.10 6.68
C ARG A 38 -10.90 34.79 6.45
N ARG A 39 -9.83 34.78 5.67
CA ARG A 39 -8.99 33.58 5.45
C ARG A 39 -8.45 33.03 6.77
N LEU A 40 -7.86 33.88 7.62
CA LEU A 40 -7.30 33.48 8.91
C LEU A 40 -8.35 32.93 9.89
N LEU A 41 -9.59 33.41 9.83
CA LEU A 41 -10.69 32.81 10.61
C LEU A 41 -11.11 31.45 10.04
N GLY A 42 -11.13 31.31 8.71
CA GLY A 42 -11.37 30.02 8.05
C GLY A 42 -10.32 28.97 8.43
N GLU A 43 -9.04 29.35 8.45
CA GLU A 43 -7.93 28.48 8.87
C GLU A 43 -8.11 28.02 10.33
N ARG A 44 -8.32 28.94 11.26
CA ARG A 44 -8.57 28.62 12.67
C ARG A 44 -9.81 27.74 12.88
N ALA A 45 -10.86 27.95 12.08
CA ALA A 45 -12.06 27.14 12.16
C ALA A 45 -11.84 25.69 11.70
N ALA A 46 -10.99 25.50 10.67
CA ALA A 46 -10.57 24.17 10.22
C ALA A 46 -9.72 23.47 11.28
N GLU A 47 -8.76 24.17 11.89
CA GLU A 47 -7.91 23.64 12.97
C GLU A 47 -8.72 23.24 14.22
N ALA A 48 -9.79 23.98 14.53
CA ALA A 48 -10.72 23.65 15.61
C ALA A 48 -11.71 22.51 15.27
N GLY A 49 -11.70 21.98 14.04
CA GLY A 49 -12.50 20.83 13.62
C GLY A 49 -13.97 21.13 13.32
N HIS A 50 -14.34 22.40 13.12
CA HIS A 50 -15.70 22.77 12.76
C HIS A 50 -16.03 22.38 11.30
N SER A 51 -17.27 22.00 11.03
CA SER A 51 -17.70 21.71 9.65
C SER A 51 -17.87 22.98 8.82
N LEU A 52 -17.18 23.07 7.66
CA LEU A 52 -17.37 24.16 6.69
C LEU A 52 -18.84 24.41 6.34
N ARG A 53 -19.63 23.33 6.16
CA ARG A 53 -21.07 23.44 5.88
C ARG A 53 -21.82 24.20 6.98
N SER A 54 -21.48 23.95 8.24
CA SER A 54 -22.13 24.61 9.38
C SER A 54 -21.70 26.08 9.48
N LEU A 55 -20.43 26.37 9.23
CA LEU A 55 -19.89 27.74 9.24
C LEU A 55 -20.44 28.59 8.08
N VAL A 56 -20.61 28.02 6.89
CA VAL A 56 -21.25 28.71 5.77
C VAL A 56 -22.71 29.05 6.09
N ARG A 57 -23.45 28.11 6.69
CA ARG A 57 -24.82 28.39 7.18
C ARG A 57 -24.85 29.52 8.19
N LEU A 58 -23.90 29.52 9.12
CA LEU A 58 -23.76 30.57 10.12
C LEU A 58 -23.55 31.96 9.48
N HIS A 59 -22.70 32.07 8.44
CA HIS A 59 -22.51 33.31 7.69
C HIS A 59 -23.78 33.76 6.94
N LEU A 60 -24.53 32.82 6.35
CA LEU A 60 -25.80 33.11 5.68
C LEU A 60 -26.88 33.60 6.67
N ASP A 61 -26.97 32.98 7.84
CA ASP A 61 -27.88 33.41 8.90
C ASP A 61 -27.50 34.80 9.42
N ALA A 62 -26.21 35.06 9.66
CA ALA A 62 -25.71 36.38 10.05
C ALA A 62 -26.01 37.45 9.01
N THR A 63 -25.87 37.12 7.72
CA THR A 63 -26.23 38.02 6.60
C THR A 63 -27.72 38.38 6.64
N ARG A 64 -28.57 37.40 6.92
CA ARG A 64 -30.03 37.59 6.98
C ARG A 64 -30.45 38.43 8.19
N THR A 65 -29.84 38.22 9.35
CA THR A 65 -30.18 38.94 10.58
C THR A 65 -29.61 40.35 10.61
N SER A 66 -28.43 40.55 10.01
CA SER A 66 -27.65 41.79 10.10
C SER A 66 -27.51 42.45 8.73
N TRP A 67 -28.52 42.34 7.88
CA TRP A 67 -28.52 42.93 6.55
C TRP A 67 -28.32 44.46 6.65
N PRO A 68 -27.26 45.03 6.07
CA PRO A 68 -26.96 46.44 6.24
C PRO A 68 -27.95 47.30 5.47
N ARG A 69 -28.29 48.48 6.03
CA ARG A 69 -29.06 49.49 5.30
C ARG A 69 -28.14 50.12 4.26
N VAL A 70 -28.54 50.09 3.00
CA VAL A 70 -27.80 50.69 1.87
C VAL A 70 -27.80 52.21 2.06
N GLY A 71 -26.62 52.81 2.18
CA GLY A 71 -26.43 54.26 2.40
C GLY A 71 -26.73 55.11 1.16
N PRO A 72 -26.78 56.45 1.29
CA PRO A 72 -27.05 57.37 0.18
C PRO A 72 -25.94 57.41 -0.88
N ALA A 73 -24.71 56.98 -0.56
CA ALA A 73 -23.63 56.85 -1.56
C ALA A 73 -23.78 55.59 -2.44
N SER A 74 -24.52 54.59 -1.97
CA SER A 74 -24.80 53.32 -2.65
C SER A 74 -26.27 53.19 -3.10
N SER A 75 -27.07 54.27 -2.98
CA SER A 75 -28.51 54.30 -3.30
C SER A 75 -28.83 54.33 -4.81
N GLY A 76 -27.99 53.70 -5.63
CA GLY A 76 -28.28 53.37 -7.02
C GLY A 76 -28.89 51.97 -7.16
N LEU A 77 -29.26 51.57 -8.38
CA LEU A 77 -29.87 50.27 -8.73
C LEU A 77 -29.01 49.03 -8.35
N ASP A 78 -27.76 49.21 -7.90
CA ASP A 78 -26.78 48.13 -7.69
C ASP A 78 -26.18 48.07 -6.25
N GLY A 79 -26.73 48.81 -5.28
CA GLY A 79 -26.24 48.79 -3.89
C GLY A 79 -26.42 47.41 -3.23
N THR A 80 -27.57 46.78 -3.45
CA THR A 80 -27.83 45.38 -3.04
C THR A 80 -26.87 44.42 -3.73
N GLY A 81 -26.59 44.62 -5.02
CA GLY A 81 -25.64 43.81 -5.79
C GLY A 81 -24.22 43.92 -5.23
N THR A 82 -23.82 45.12 -4.79
CA THR A 82 -22.52 45.38 -4.18
C THR A 82 -22.37 44.69 -2.82
N VAL A 83 -23.40 44.72 -1.96
CA VAL A 83 -23.39 44.00 -0.68
C VAL A 83 -23.39 42.48 -0.90
N LEU A 84 -24.19 41.96 -1.85
CA LEU A 84 -24.17 40.54 -2.20
C LEU A 84 -22.80 40.10 -2.73
N ALA A 85 -22.14 40.94 -3.53
CA ALA A 85 -20.78 40.67 -4.00
C ALA A 85 -19.76 40.64 -2.84
N ALA A 86 -19.93 41.50 -1.83
CA ALA A 86 -19.10 41.48 -0.62
C ALA A 86 -19.35 40.25 0.25
N VAL A 87 -20.61 39.81 0.40
CA VAL A 87 -20.97 38.54 1.05
C VAL A 87 -20.25 37.38 0.36
N ALA A 88 -20.35 37.31 -0.97
CA ALA A 88 -19.70 36.27 -1.76
C ALA A 88 -18.18 36.28 -1.55
N GLN A 89 -17.53 37.44 -1.65
CA GLN A 89 -16.08 37.57 -1.47
C GLN A 89 -15.62 37.20 -0.06
N ALA A 90 -16.36 37.60 0.98
CA ALA A 90 -16.01 37.32 2.37
C ALA A 90 -16.18 35.83 2.71
N VAL A 91 -17.26 35.20 2.24
CA VAL A 91 -17.49 33.75 2.43
C VAL A 91 -16.51 32.92 1.61
N ASP A 92 -16.20 33.34 0.38
CA ASP A 92 -15.19 32.70 -0.48
C ASP A 92 -13.80 32.77 0.15
N ALA A 93 -13.39 33.95 0.66
CA ALA A 93 -12.13 34.10 1.38
C ALA A 93 -12.08 33.23 2.64
N PHE A 94 -13.17 33.14 3.41
CA PHE A 94 -13.26 32.24 4.55
C PHE A 94 -13.10 30.76 4.14
N ALA A 95 -13.83 30.33 3.10
CA ALA A 95 -13.77 28.97 2.59
C ALA A 95 -12.38 28.61 2.03
N ASP A 96 -11.72 29.53 1.31
CA ASP A 96 -10.35 29.37 0.82
C ASP A 96 -9.36 29.14 1.98
N GLY A 97 -9.42 29.96 3.03
CA GLY A 97 -8.61 29.75 4.24
C GLY A 97 -8.85 28.38 4.88
N TYR A 98 -10.12 28.03 5.07
CA TYR A 98 -10.52 26.73 5.64
C TYR A 98 -9.99 25.55 4.82
N GLU A 99 -10.20 25.56 3.50
CA GLU A 99 -9.77 24.47 2.62
C GLU A 99 -8.25 24.35 2.54
N ARG A 100 -7.52 25.47 2.54
CA ARG A 100 -6.05 25.45 2.56
C ARG A 100 -5.53 24.82 3.84
N ALA A 101 -6.06 25.20 5.01
CA ALA A 101 -5.71 24.59 6.29
C ALA A 101 -6.03 23.09 6.30
N GLN A 102 -7.21 22.69 5.83
CA GLN A 102 -7.58 21.28 5.75
C GLN A 102 -6.64 20.48 4.82
N ARG A 103 -6.31 21.01 3.64
CA ARG A 103 -5.36 20.37 2.71
C ARG A 103 -3.95 20.28 3.31
N LEU A 104 -3.50 21.31 4.02
CA LEU A 104 -2.21 21.31 4.69
C LEU A 104 -2.17 20.26 5.81
N ALA A 105 -3.21 20.17 6.63
CA ALA A 105 -3.33 19.19 7.69
C ALA A 105 -3.29 17.76 7.16
N VAL A 106 -4.02 17.46 6.08
CA VAL A 106 -3.99 16.14 5.43
C VAL A 106 -2.57 15.80 4.94
N ARG A 107 -1.89 16.75 4.27
CA ARG A 107 -0.51 16.53 3.79
C ARG A 107 0.48 16.32 4.93
N GLN A 108 0.31 17.03 6.04
CA GLN A 108 1.14 16.85 7.23
C GLN A 108 0.91 15.49 7.88
N GLU A 109 -0.34 15.03 7.98
CA GLU A 109 -0.68 13.69 8.48
C GLU A 109 -0.05 12.60 7.61
N GLU A 110 -0.20 12.71 6.28
CA GLU A 110 0.41 11.78 5.33
C GLU A 110 1.95 11.78 5.43
N ALA A 111 2.57 12.97 5.55
CA ALA A 111 4.02 13.07 5.73
C ALA A 111 4.48 12.43 7.05
N ALA A 112 3.77 12.67 8.16
CA ALA A 112 4.07 12.09 9.46
C ALA A 112 3.90 10.56 9.45
N ARG A 113 2.90 10.05 8.71
CA ARG A 113 2.65 8.62 8.49
C ARG A 113 3.80 7.98 7.71
N ARG A 114 4.24 8.59 6.60
CA ARG A 114 5.39 8.12 5.81
C ARG A 114 6.67 8.08 6.63
N GLU A 115 6.97 9.18 7.33
CA GLU A 115 8.15 9.26 8.21
C GLU A 115 8.12 8.16 9.28
N PHE A 116 6.94 7.89 9.86
CA PHE A 116 6.78 6.83 10.86
C PHE A 116 7.04 5.45 10.27
N ILE A 117 6.51 5.16 9.08
CA ILE A 117 6.76 3.90 8.38
C ILE A 117 8.26 3.74 8.06
N ASP A 118 8.92 4.79 7.60
CA ASP A 118 10.35 4.74 7.32
C ASP A 118 11.18 4.49 8.58
N ASP A 119 10.84 5.18 9.67
CA ASP A 119 11.46 4.94 10.98
C ASP A 119 11.22 3.52 11.48
N LEU A 120 10.01 2.99 11.31
CA LEU A 120 9.62 1.64 11.71
C LEU A 120 10.36 0.58 10.89
N LEU A 121 10.36 0.70 9.57
CA LEU A 121 10.92 -0.30 8.66
C LEU A 121 12.46 -0.29 8.63
N TYR A 122 13.11 0.84 8.90
CA TYR A 122 14.57 0.93 8.90
C TYR A 122 15.20 1.04 10.29
N GLY A 123 14.40 0.99 11.36
CA GLY A 123 14.87 1.04 12.74
C GLY A 123 15.63 2.33 13.09
N ARG A 124 15.27 3.46 12.45
CA ARG A 124 15.98 4.74 12.58
C ARG A 124 15.56 5.58 13.81
N SER A 125 14.68 5.05 14.65
CA SER A 125 14.10 5.75 15.80
C SER A 125 14.14 4.93 17.09
N ASP A 126 14.10 5.62 18.23
CA ASP A 126 13.94 5.02 19.55
C ASP A 126 12.57 4.35 19.70
N LEU A 127 12.53 3.20 20.38
CA LEU A 127 11.32 2.37 20.54
C LEU A 127 10.20 3.10 21.30
N GLY A 128 10.52 3.97 22.25
CA GLY A 128 9.53 4.75 23.00
C GLY A 128 8.80 5.75 22.11
N ARG A 129 9.57 6.48 21.29
CA ARG A 129 9.01 7.45 20.32
C ARG A 129 8.23 6.76 19.20
N LEU A 130 8.67 5.58 18.75
CA LEU A 130 7.93 4.75 17.80
C LEU A 130 6.60 4.27 18.38
N ALA A 131 6.57 3.83 19.64
CA ALA A 131 5.35 3.37 20.29
C ALA A 131 4.30 4.48 20.45
N GLU A 132 4.72 5.69 20.85
CA GLU A 132 3.84 6.86 20.98
C GLU A 132 3.17 7.22 19.63
N ARG A 133 3.96 7.21 18.54
CA ARG A 133 3.45 7.50 17.19
C ARG A 133 2.60 6.36 16.63
N ALA A 134 2.91 5.11 16.97
CA ALA A 134 2.20 3.94 16.47
C ALA A 134 0.72 3.94 16.87
N GLU A 135 0.41 4.32 18.12
CA GLU A 135 -0.98 4.39 18.60
C GLU A 135 -1.83 5.39 17.79
N ARG A 136 -1.25 6.54 17.40
CA ARG A 136 -1.92 7.52 16.51
C ARG A 136 -2.33 6.91 15.18
N PHE A 137 -1.54 5.97 14.66
CA PHE A 137 -1.80 5.28 13.40
C PHE A 137 -2.50 3.92 13.58
N GLY A 138 -3.03 3.62 14.78
CA GLY A 138 -3.79 2.41 15.05
C GLY A 138 -2.94 1.14 15.26
N LEU A 139 -1.61 1.27 15.36
CA LEU A 139 -0.71 0.14 15.61
C LEU A 139 -0.38 0.00 17.10
N VAL A 140 -0.56 -1.21 17.63
CA VAL A 140 -0.27 -1.52 19.05
C VAL A 140 0.97 -2.41 19.09
N LEU A 141 2.17 -1.81 18.98
CA LEU A 141 3.44 -2.53 18.75
C LEU A 141 3.77 -3.63 19.77
N SER A 142 3.13 -3.68 20.94
CA SER A 142 3.25 -4.80 21.89
C SER A 142 2.64 -6.11 21.38
N ARG A 143 1.78 -6.06 20.37
CA ARG A 143 1.12 -7.23 19.75
C ARG A 143 1.87 -7.72 18.52
N ALA A 144 1.51 -8.93 18.08
CA ALA A 144 1.94 -9.45 16.80
C ALA A 144 1.28 -8.68 15.66
N HIS A 145 2.04 -8.40 14.61
CA HIS A 145 1.57 -7.83 13.35
C HIS A 145 2.07 -8.67 12.19
N ALA A 146 1.29 -8.68 11.12
CA ALA A 146 1.70 -9.23 9.83
C ALA A 146 1.63 -8.12 8.79
N VAL A 147 2.49 -8.24 7.79
CA VAL A 147 2.65 -7.26 6.71
C VAL A 147 2.36 -7.94 5.39
N ALA A 148 1.48 -7.34 4.60
CA ALA A 148 1.26 -7.70 3.21
C ALA A 148 1.91 -6.64 2.31
N VAL A 149 2.55 -7.09 1.24
CA VAL A 149 3.18 -6.24 0.22
C VAL A 149 2.61 -6.62 -1.13
N ALA A 150 2.03 -5.65 -1.82
CA ALA A 150 1.51 -5.80 -3.18
C ALA A 150 2.45 -5.13 -4.17
N GLU A 151 2.77 -5.87 -5.23
CA GLU A 151 3.55 -5.43 -6.38
C GLU A 151 2.67 -5.51 -7.63
N GLY A 152 2.49 -4.36 -8.29
CA GLY A 152 1.62 -4.22 -9.45
C GLY A 152 2.41 -4.05 -10.75
N PRO A 153 1.73 -4.10 -11.91
CA PRO A 153 2.35 -3.85 -13.21
C PRO A 153 2.91 -2.42 -13.33
N GLU A 154 2.31 -1.47 -12.61
CA GLU A 154 2.81 -0.12 -12.43
C GLU A 154 3.17 0.10 -10.97
N ALA A 155 4.19 0.94 -10.73
CA ALA A 155 4.62 1.32 -9.40
C ALA A 155 3.50 2.07 -8.66
N TYR A 156 3.20 1.63 -7.45
CA TYR A 156 2.29 2.34 -6.56
C TYR A 156 2.90 3.66 -6.09
N ASP A 157 2.11 4.73 -6.17
CA ASP A 157 2.39 6.05 -5.57
C ASP A 157 1.28 6.39 -4.55
N ASP A 158 1.60 7.20 -3.56
CA ASP A 158 0.64 7.70 -2.57
C ASP A 158 -0.47 8.55 -3.22
N THR A 159 -0.20 9.16 -4.38
CA THR A 159 -1.23 9.88 -5.15
C THR A 159 -2.06 8.96 -6.04
N ALA A 160 -1.69 7.69 -6.18
CA ALA A 160 -2.36 6.77 -7.08
C ALA A 160 -3.82 6.51 -6.62
N PRO A 161 -4.80 6.59 -7.54
CA PRO A 161 -6.20 6.29 -7.21
C PRO A 161 -6.40 4.90 -6.59
N VAL A 162 -5.53 3.94 -6.94
CA VAL A 162 -5.56 2.58 -6.43
C VAL A 162 -5.32 2.54 -4.92
N THR A 163 -4.31 3.25 -4.42
CA THR A 163 -3.98 3.33 -2.98
C THR A 163 -5.20 3.77 -2.17
N ARG A 164 -5.85 4.87 -2.62
CA ARG A 164 -7.06 5.40 -1.97
C ARG A 164 -8.26 4.46 -2.07
N THR A 165 -8.41 3.76 -3.19
CA THR A 165 -9.50 2.79 -3.40
C THR A 165 -9.36 1.61 -2.43
N VAL A 166 -8.16 1.04 -2.32
CA VAL A 166 -7.86 -0.06 -1.40
C VAL A 166 -8.02 0.38 0.06
N GLU A 167 -7.52 1.58 0.41
CA GLU A 167 -7.67 2.15 1.76
C GLU A 167 -9.14 2.36 2.14
N THR A 168 -9.93 2.98 1.25
CA THR A 168 -11.37 3.20 1.48
C THR A 168 -12.12 1.88 1.65
N ALA A 169 -11.79 0.86 0.87
CA ALA A 169 -12.41 -0.46 0.97
C ALA A 169 -12.10 -1.14 2.30
N LEU A 170 -10.85 -1.05 2.78
CA LEU A 170 -10.43 -1.60 4.07
C LEU A 170 -11.10 -0.89 5.24
N ILE A 171 -11.11 0.43 5.24
CA ILE A 171 -11.76 1.26 6.28
C ILE A 171 -13.27 0.95 6.34
N SER A 172 -13.93 0.86 5.18
CA SER A 172 -15.36 0.55 5.10
C SER A 172 -15.69 -0.83 5.70
N ARG A 173 -14.80 -1.82 5.52
CA ARG A 173 -15.04 -3.21 5.92
C ARG A 173 -14.62 -3.54 7.35
N PHE A 174 -13.56 -2.92 7.86
CA PHE A 174 -12.93 -3.26 9.14
C PHE A 174 -12.84 -2.08 10.14
N GLY A 175 -13.19 -0.87 9.70
CA GLY A 175 -13.07 0.36 10.49
C GLY A 175 -11.65 0.94 10.52
N ASP A 176 -11.50 2.07 11.20
CA ASP A 176 -10.34 2.97 11.08
C ASP A 176 -9.11 2.59 11.94
N ARG A 177 -9.22 1.66 12.89
CA ARG A 177 -8.37 1.73 14.09
C ARG A 177 -7.24 0.73 14.21
N ARG A 178 -7.00 -0.13 13.22
CA ARG A 178 -6.00 -1.22 13.39
C ARG A 178 -5.19 -1.58 12.16
N VAL A 179 -5.41 -0.93 11.03
CA VAL A 179 -4.75 -1.26 9.77
C VAL A 179 -4.04 -0.03 9.26
N LEU A 180 -2.78 -0.18 8.88
CA LEU A 180 -1.97 0.89 8.32
C LEU A 180 -1.62 0.57 6.88
N ILE A 181 -1.96 1.48 5.96
CA ILE A 181 -1.66 1.36 4.53
C ILE A 181 -0.75 2.50 4.13
N THR A 182 0.25 2.17 3.31
CA THR A 182 1.24 3.11 2.80
C THR A 182 1.78 2.61 1.47
N THR A 183 2.36 3.49 0.67
CA THR A 183 3.21 3.06 -0.45
C THR A 183 4.69 3.24 -0.11
N LYS A 184 5.55 2.41 -0.71
CA LYS A 184 7.01 2.52 -0.60
C LYS A 184 7.69 1.77 -1.73
N ASN A 185 8.70 2.37 -2.36
CA ASN A 185 9.47 1.76 -3.45
C ASN A 185 8.59 1.20 -4.58
N GLY A 186 7.47 1.85 -4.90
CA GLY A 186 6.53 1.37 -5.92
C GLY A 186 5.65 0.20 -5.47
N GLN A 187 5.65 -0.16 -4.19
CA GLN A 187 4.84 -1.23 -3.61
C GLN A 187 3.78 -0.66 -2.67
N LEU A 188 2.62 -1.31 -2.62
CA LEU A 188 1.57 -1.00 -1.66
C LEU A 188 1.69 -1.93 -0.46
N ILE A 189 1.80 -1.36 0.74
CA ILE A 189 2.07 -2.09 1.98
C ILE A 189 0.86 -1.96 2.91
N CYS A 190 0.46 -3.08 3.50
CA CYS A 190 -0.60 -3.14 4.51
C CYS A 190 -0.06 -3.83 5.77
N ILE A 191 -0.15 -3.14 6.91
CA ILE A 191 0.23 -3.66 8.23
C ILE A 191 -1.05 -3.87 9.03
N ALA A 192 -1.27 -5.10 9.49
CA ALA A 192 -2.44 -5.47 10.27
C ALA A 192 -2.05 -6.29 11.51
N PRO A 193 -2.93 -6.40 12.52
CA PRO A 193 -2.71 -7.26 13.67
C PRO A 193 -2.58 -8.72 13.21
N GLY A 194 -1.66 -9.44 13.84
CA GLY A 194 -1.30 -10.80 13.44
C GLY A 194 -2.40 -11.85 13.60
N ASP A 195 -3.45 -11.53 14.36
CA ASP A 195 -4.66 -12.35 14.54
C ASP A 195 -5.76 -12.04 13.50
N GLN A 196 -5.51 -11.14 12.56
CA GLN A 196 -6.47 -10.66 11.55
C GLN A 196 -6.02 -10.99 10.12
N ASP A 197 -5.87 -12.28 9.79
CA ASP A 197 -5.51 -12.73 8.42
C ASP A 197 -6.58 -12.34 7.38
N ASP A 198 -7.83 -12.15 7.80
CA ASP A 198 -8.93 -11.71 6.95
C ASP A 198 -8.72 -10.29 6.40
N VAL A 199 -8.08 -9.40 7.17
CA VAL A 199 -7.67 -8.06 6.72
C VAL A 199 -6.66 -8.14 5.59
N LEU A 200 -5.58 -8.91 5.76
CA LEU A 200 -4.52 -9.03 4.75
C LEU A 200 -5.01 -9.78 3.51
N SER A 201 -5.84 -10.80 3.69
CA SER A 201 -6.52 -11.49 2.59
C SER A 201 -7.47 -10.57 1.82
N PHE A 202 -8.18 -9.68 2.51
CA PHE A 202 -9.03 -8.68 1.86
C PHE A 202 -8.22 -7.62 1.13
N PHE A 203 -7.15 -7.10 1.75
CA PHE A 203 -6.18 -6.21 1.12
C PHE A 203 -5.67 -6.81 -0.20
N ALA A 204 -5.24 -8.07 -0.18
CA ALA A 204 -4.71 -8.74 -1.36
C ALA A 204 -5.73 -8.80 -2.50
N LYS A 205 -7.00 -9.11 -2.18
CA LYS A 205 -8.10 -9.11 -3.15
C LYS A 205 -8.36 -7.73 -3.75
N GLN A 206 -8.33 -6.67 -2.93
CA GLN A 206 -8.55 -5.30 -3.40
C GLN A 206 -7.39 -4.81 -4.27
N ALA A 207 -6.15 -5.08 -3.88
CA ALA A 207 -4.96 -4.74 -4.67
C ALA A 207 -4.96 -5.43 -6.04
N PHE A 208 -5.28 -6.74 -6.06
CA PHE A 208 -5.44 -7.50 -7.30
C PHE A 208 -6.54 -6.90 -8.20
N ALA A 209 -7.73 -6.67 -7.64
CA ALA A 209 -8.87 -6.16 -8.41
C ALA A 209 -8.65 -4.74 -8.96
N ALA A 210 -7.89 -3.90 -8.26
CA ALA A 210 -7.66 -2.51 -8.66
C ALA A 210 -6.58 -2.34 -9.74
N THR A 211 -5.75 -3.37 -9.99
CA THR A 211 -4.62 -3.31 -10.93
C THR A 211 -4.64 -4.38 -12.01
N ASP A 212 -5.60 -5.32 -11.94
CA ASP A 212 -5.76 -6.43 -12.88
C ASP A 212 -4.48 -7.25 -13.09
N GLY A 213 -3.80 -7.61 -11.99
CA GLY A 213 -2.59 -8.44 -12.07
C GLY A 213 -1.56 -8.28 -10.95
N SER A 214 -1.81 -7.47 -9.91
CA SER A 214 -0.85 -7.37 -8.80
C SER A 214 -0.62 -8.70 -8.10
N ARG A 215 0.63 -8.97 -7.76
CA ARG A 215 0.99 -10.07 -6.87
C ARG A 215 1.13 -9.55 -5.46
N VAL A 216 0.62 -10.30 -4.49
CA VAL A 216 0.68 -9.93 -3.08
C VAL A 216 1.39 -11.01 -2.28
N ALA A 217 2.38 -10.63 -1.50
CA ALA A 217 3.00 -11.49 -0.50
C ALA A 217 2.57 -11.11 0.90
N ILE A 218 2.35 -12.10 1.76
CA ILE A 218 2.00 -11.92 3.16
C ILE A 218 3.09 -12.55 4.04
N GLY A 219 3.76 -11.72 4.84
CA GLY A 219 4.70 -12.16 5.86
C GLY A 219 4.02 -12.74 7.09
N ARG A 220 4.76 -13.46 7.93
CA ARG A 220 4.18 -14.11 9.10
C ARG A 220 3.97 -13.12 10.24
N PRO A 221 2.95 -13.35 11.10
CA PRO A 221 2.76 -12.58 12.32
C PRO A 221 3.99 -12.60 13.24
N ARG A 222 4.48 -11.42 13.64
CA ARG A 222 5.59 -11.26 14.58
C ARG A 222 5.35 -10.12 15.55
N SER A 223 5.75 -10.30 16.80
CA SER A 223 5.55 -9.35 17.90
C SER A 223 6.59 -8.24 17.92
N GLY A 224 6.20 -7.06 18.41
CA GLY A 224 7.12 -5.93 18.56
C GLY A 224 7.28 -5.12 17.28
N ALA A 225 7.91 -3.95 17.41
CA ALA A 225 8.31 -3.11 16.28
C ALA A 225 9.21 -3.88 15.28
N GLY A 226 10.21 -4.60 15.78
CA GLY A 226 11.07 -5.46 14.94
C GLY A 226 10.31 -6.63 14.30
N GLY A 227 9.19 -7.05 14.87
CA GLY A 227 8.31 -8.04 14.26
C GLY A 227 7.66 -7.53 12.96
N VAL A 228 7.23 -6.27 12.93
CA VAL A 228 6.70 -5.63 11.72
C VAL A 228 7.76 -5.63 10.62
N VAL A 229 9.00 -5.22 10.94
CA VAL A 229 10.12 -5.21 9.99
C VAL A 229 10.38 -6.60 9.43
N HIS A 230 10.45 -7.60 10.30
CA HIS A 230 10.74 -8.95 9.86
C HIS A 230 9.60 -9.54 9.01
N SER A 231 8.34 -9.25 9.34
CA SER A 231 7.21 -9.66 8.49
C SER A 231 7.24 -8.95 7.14
N TYR A 232 7.69 -7.69 7.09
CA TYR A 232 7.86 -6.95 5.83
C TYR A 232 8.98 -7.57 4.97
N GLU A 233 10.15 -7.84 5.55
CA GLU A 233 11.26 -8.53 4.89
C GLU A 233 10.85 -9.91 4.37
N GLU A 234 10.11 -10.70 5.17
CA GLU A 234 9.56 -11.98 4.75
C GLU A 234 8.64 -11.85 3.53
N ALA A 235 7.78 -10.83 3.50
CA ALA A 235 6.89 -10.59 2.36
C ALA A 235 7.70 -10.24 1.09
N LEU A 236 8.71 -9.37 1.19
CA LEU A 236 9.60 -9.02 0.08
C LEU A 236 10.35 -10.25 -0.46
N SER A 237 11.00 -11.01 0.42
CA SER A 237 11.69 -12.24 0.02
C SER A 237 10.73 -13.27 -0.59
N THR A 238 9.47 -13.28 -0.15
CA THR A 238 8.45 -14.18 -0.72
C THR A 238 8.05 -13.77 -2.14
N LEU A 239 7.95 -12.46 -2.44
CA LEU A 239 7.73 -11.98 -3.82
C LEU A 239 8.89 -12.39 -4.73
N GLU A 240 10.13 -12.16 -4.31
CA GLU A 240 11.33 -12.55 -5.07
C GLU A 240 11.41 -14.06 -5.31
N LEU A 241 11.08 -14.87 -4.29
CA LEU A 241 11.04 -16.32 -4.42
C LEU A 241 9.94 -16.79 -5.37
N ALA A 242 8.74 -16.17 -5.30
CA ALA A 242 7.64 -16.50 -6.18
C ALA A 242 7.99 -16.23 -7.66
N ASP A 243 8.68 -15.12 -7.93
CA ASP A 243 9.19 -14.80 -9.27
C ASP A 243 10.22 -15.81 -9.75
N ARG A 244 11.26 -16.11 -8.94
CA ARG A 244 12.32 -17.08 -9.30
C ARG A 244 11.79 -18.50 -9.51
N LEU A 245 10.70 -18.86 -8.83
CA LEU A 245 10.07 -20.18 -8.94
C LEU A 245 8.96 -20.22 -9.99
N SER A 246 8.68 -19.09 -10.66
CA SER A 246 7.61 -18.92 -11.64
C SER A 246 6.25 -19.37 -11.10
N LEU A 247 5.93 -18.97 -9.88
CA LEU A 247 4.63 -19.24 -9.26
C LEU A 247 3.56 -18.33 -9.88
N ASP A 248 2.39 -18.88 -10.20
CA ASP A 248 1.30 -18.12 -10.83
C ASP A 248 0.27 -17.60 -9.83
N GLU A 249 0.42 -17.94 -8.54
CA GLU A 249 -0.53 -17.56 -7.50
C GLU A 249 -0.52 -16.04 -7.25
N PRO A 250 -1.69 -15.36 -7.35
CA PRO A 250 -1.76 -13.92 -7.14
C PRO A 250 -1.46 -13.52 -5.68
N VAL A 251 -1.61 -14.46 -4.75
CA VAL A 251 -1.30 -14.27 -3.34
C VAL A 251 -0.40 -15.40 -2.86
N VAL A 252 0.75 -15.04 -2.33
CA VAL A 252 1.75 -15.97 -1.77
C VAL A 252 1.99 -15.66 -0.29
N ARG A 253 2.10 -16.69 0.54
CA ARG A 253 2.34 -16.53 1.98
C ARG A 253 3.73 -17.01 2.34
N ALA A 254 4.46 -16.24 3.13
CA ALA A 254 5.78 -16.61 3.63
C ALA A 254 5.74 -17.92 4.44
N ALA A 255 4.64 -18.19 5.14
CA ALA A 255 4.40 -19.45 5.87
C ALA A 255 4.41 -20.69 4.97
N ASP A 256 3.99 -20.57 3.71
CA ASP A 256 3.93 -21.68 2.76
C ASP A 256 5.28 -21.89 2.04
N MET A 257 6.20 -20.93 2.17
CA MET A 257 7.45 -20.86 1.41
C MET A 257 8.70 -21.12 2.27
N LEU A 258 8.54 -21.54 3.54
CA LEU A 258 9.64 -21.62 4.52
C LEU A 258 10.79 -22.57 4.14
N VAL A 259 10.55 -23.55 3.28
CA VAL A 259 11.60 -24.48 2.81
C VAL A 259 12.60 -23.79 1.89
N TYR A 260 12.17 -22.82 1.07
CA TYR A 260 13.03 -22.22 0.06
C TYR A 260 14.14 -21.34 0.66
N PRO A 261 13.90 -20.48 1.66
CA PRO A 261 14.97 -19.78 2.37
C PRO A 261 16.00 -20.72 3.02
N VAL A 262 15.56 -21.90 3.50
CA VAL A 262 16.48 -22.91 4.05
C VAL A 262 17.39 -23.45 2.95
N LEU A 263 16.83 -23.79 1.78
CA LEU A 263 17.58 -24.26 0.62
C LEU A 263 18.51 -23.20 0.05
N ALA A 264 18.11 -21.93 0.07
CA ALA A 264 18.87 -20.82 -0.48
C ALA A 264 19.99 -20.31 0.47
N ARG A 265 20.04 -20.77 1.72
CA ARG A 265 20.96 -20.24 2.74
C ARG A 265 22.43 -20.51 2.44
N ASP A 266 22.73 -21.68 1.87
CA ASP A 266 24.07 -22.04 1.40
C ASP A 266 24.08 -22.11 -0.13
N ARG A 267 24.32 -20.95 -0.75
CA ARG A 267 24.34 -20.81 -2.22
C ARG A 267 25.38 -21.75 -2.85
N GLN A 268 26.54 -21.93 -2.23
CA GLN A 268 27.61 -22.76 -2.80
C GLN A 268 27.22 -24.25 -2.75
N ALA A 269 26.74 -24.73 -1.60
CA ALA A 269 26.29 -26.11 -1.49
C ALA A 269 25.11 -26.40 -2.45
N MET A 270 24.22 -25.43 -2.64
CA MET A 270 23.15 -25.56 -3.63
C MET A 270 23.69 -25.61 -5.07
N ALA A 271 24.66 -24.76 -5.41
CA ALA A 271 25.31 -24.78 -6.72
C ALA A 271 26.03 -26.10 -6.99
N ASP A 272 26.77 -26.63 -6.01
CA ASP A 272 27.44 -27.92 -6.11
C ASP A 272 26.44 -29.06 -6.32
N LEU A 273 25.29 -29.03 -5.61
CA LEU A 273 24.20 -29.99 -5.80
C LEU A 273 23.63 -29.90 -7.23
N VAL A 274 23.36 -28.69 -7.73
CA VAL A 274 22.84 -28.46 -9.09
C VAL A 274 23.82 -28.99 -10.13
N LEU A 275 25.09 -28.60 -10.05
CA LEU A 275 26.12 -29.00 -11.02
C LEU A 275 26.40 -30.51 -10.95
N SER A 276 26.41 -31.10 -9.76
CA SER A 276 26.63 -32.54 -9.61
C SER A 276 25.45 -33.37 -10.15
N ALA A 277 24.21 -32.97 -9.86
CA ALA A 277 23.02 -33.77 -10.20
C ALA A 277 22.50 -33.48 -11.62
N LEU A 278 22.56 -32.22 -12.06
CA LEU A 278 21.95 -31.75 -13.31
C LEU A 278 23.00 -31.30 -14.35
N GLY A 279 24.24 -31.01 -13.95
CA GLY A 279 25.32 -30.62 -14.87
C GLY A 279 25.50 -31.57 -16.07
N PRO A 280 25.42 -32.91 -15.93
CA PRO A 280 25.51 -33.83 -17.06
C PRO A 280 24.44 -33.61 -18.15
N LEU A 281 23.30 -32.98 -17.82
CA LEU A 281 22.26 -32.66 -18.81
C LEU A 281 22.75 -31.68 -19.88
N ARG A 282 23.82 -30.91 -19.63
CA ARG A 282 24.47 -30.06 -20.66
C ARG A 282 24.93 -30.85 -21.88
N GLY A 283 25.29 -32.13 -21.70
CA GLY A 283 25.69 -33.02 -22.78
C GLY A 283 24.53 -33.55 -23.63
N ALA A 284 23.28 -33.22 -23.29
CA ALA A 284 22.13 -33.59 -24.10
C ALA A 284 22.07 -32.78 -25.40
N ARG A 285 21.48 -33.38 -26.43
CA ARG A 285 21.22 -32.66 -27.69
C ARG A 285 20.23 -31.52 -27.42
N GLY A 286 20.65 -30.28 -27.68
CA GLY A 286 19.86 -29.09 -27.38
C GLY A 286 20.11 -28.49 -25.99
N GLY A 287 21.15 -28.95 -25.28
CA GLY A 287 21.52 -28.45 -23.95
C GLY A 287 20.67 -29.04 -22.82
N ALA A 288 20.87 -28.53 -21.60
CA ALA A 288 20.18 -29.03 -20.40
C ALA A 288 18.69 -28.68 -20.36
N GLU A 289 18.30 -27.54 -20.94
CA GLU A 289 16.98 -26.92 -20.83
C GLU A 289 15.80 -27.88 -21.11
N PRO A 290 15.76 -28.66 -22.21
CA PRO A 290 14.59 -29.49 -22.51
C PRO A 290 14.39 -30.64 -21.53
N LEU A 291 15.49 -31.18 -20.98
CA LEU A 291 15.46 -32.25 -19.99
C LEU A 291 15.18 -31.70 -18.58
N LEU A 292 15.70 -30.53 -18.25
CA LEU A 292 15.35 -29.81 -17.02
C LEU A 292 13.84 -29.53 -16.97
N ARG A 293 13.28 -28.93 -18.04
CA ARG A 293 11.83 -28.71 -18.17
C ARG A 293 11.02 -30.01 -18.07
N THR A 294 11.58 -31.14 -18.51
CA THR A 294 10.92 -32.45 -18.37
C THR A 294 10.86 -32.89 -16.91
N LEU A 295 11.95 -32.72 -16.14
CA LEU A 295 11.97 -33.02 -14.70
C LEU A 295 11.01 -32.13 -13.92
N GLU A 296 11.03 -30.84 -14.22
CA GLU A 296 10.12 -29.85 -13.63
C GLU A 296 8.66 -30.25 -13.76
N VAL A 297 8.18 -30.42 -15.00
CA VAL A 297 6.78 -30.78 -15.25
C VAL A 297 6.46 -32.17 -14.71
N TYR A 298 7.43 -33.09 -14.68
CA TYR A 298 7.26 -34.40 -14.07
C TYR A 298 7.05 -34.32 -12.56
N PHE A 299 7.83 -33.51 -11.84
CA PHE A 299 7.68 -33.32 -10.40
C PHE A 299 6.41 -32.54 -10.06
N ASP A 300 6.07 -31.48 -10.81
CA ASP A 300 4.83 -30.71 -10.64
C ASP A 300 3.55 -31.52 -10.93
N ALA A 301 3.68 -32.62 -11.69
CA ALA A 301 2.63 -33.59 -11.95
C ALA A 301 2.55 -34.71 -10.88
N GLY A 302 3.22 -34.55 -9.74
CA GLY A 302 3.28 -35.57 -8.69
C GLY A 302 3.99 -36.84 -9.15
N CYS A 303 4.97 -36.72 -10.06
CA CYS A 303 5.70 -37.84 -10.66
C CYS A 303 4.81 -38.78 -11.51
N THR A 304 3.69 -38.26 -12.03
CA THR A 304 2.79 -39.03 -12.91
C THR A 304 3.18 -38.81 -14.37
N ALA A 305 3.76 -39.82 -15.01
CA ALA A 305 4.23 -39.72 -16.40
C ALA A 305 3.11 -39.37 -17.39
N ALA A 306 1.90 -39.91 -17.21
CA ALA A 306 0.78 -39.59 -18.08
C ALA A 306 0.39 -38.10 -17.99
N GLU A 307 0.36 -37.55 -16.78
CA GLU A 307 0.00 -36.15 -16.55
C GLU A 307 1.08 -35.20 -17.10
N ALA A 308 2.34 -35.49 -16.80
CA ALA A 308 3.46 -34.69 -17.30
C ALA A 308 3.55 -34.70 -18.84
N ALA A 309 3.28 -35.85 -19.47
CA ALA A 309 3.24 -35.95 -20.93
C ALA A 309 2.11 -35.09 -21.52
N ARG A 310 0.92 -35.07 -20.90
CA ARG A 310 -0.17 -34.17 -21.32
C ARG A 310 0.23 -32.70 -21.21
N ARG A 311 0.80 -32.27 -20.08
CA ARG A 311 1.24 -30.88 -19.86
C ARG A 311 2.33 -30.43 -20.83
N LEU A 312 3.21 -31.36 -21.25
CA LEU A 312 4.26 -31.09 -22.24
C LEU A 312 3.80 -31.29 -23.70
N ALA A 313 2.54 -31.64 -23.95
CA ALA A 313 2.02 -32.01 -25.27
C ALA A 313 2.84 -33.14 -25.96
N LEU A 314 3.23 -34.15 -25.18
CA LEU A 314 3.98 -35.33 -25.63
C LEU A 314 3.15 -36.61 -25.49
N SER A 315 3.55 -37.67 -26.21
CA SER A 315 3.09 -39.02 -25.87
C SER A 315 3.76 -39.50 -24.59
N VAL A 316 3.08 -40.38 -23.83
CA VAL A 316 3.66 -40.99 -22.61
C VAL A 316 4.98 -41.69 -22.92
N ARG A 317 5.08 -42.40 -24.05
CA ARG A 317 6.32 -43.05 -24.51
C ARG A 317 7.46 -42.06 -24.72
N ALA A 318 7.19 -40.91 -25.33
CA ALA A 318 8.19 -39.86 -25.53
C ALA A 318 8.67 -39.26 -24.21
N LEU A 319 7.78 -39.09 -23.23
CA LEU A 319 8.16 -38.67 -21.88
C LEU A 319 9.04 -39.72 -21.19
N THR A 320 8.62 -41.00 -21.19
CA THR A 320 9.40 -42.09 -20.61
C THR A 320 10.79 -42.16 -21.21
N TYR A 321 10.91 -42.03 -22.54
CA TYR A 321 12.21 -41.96 -23.20
C TYR A 321 13.08 -40.78 -22.71
N ARG A 322 12.48 -39.60 -22.48
CA ARG A 322 13.22 -38.46 -21.91
C ARG A 322 13.67 -38.71 -20.46
N LEU A 323 12.83 -39.32 -19.63
CA LEU A 323 13.19 -39.69 -18.25
C LEU A 323 14.31 -40.75 -18.23
N ASP A 324 14.24 -41.75 -19.11
CA ASP A 324 15.31 -42.74 -19.29
C ASP A 324 16.60 -42.08 -19.76
N ARG A 325 16.50 -41.09 -20.66
CA ARG A 325 17.65 -40.33 -21.12
C ARG A 325 18.28 -39.50 -20.00
N ILE A 326 17.48 -38.88 -19.14
CA ILE A 326 17.96 -38.20 -17.94
C ILE A 326 18.74 -39.19 -17.07
N HIS A 327 18.16 -40.37 -16.80
CA HIS A 327 18.82 -41.40 -16.02
C HIS A 327 20.17 -41.84 -16.61
N GLN A 328 20.26 -42.03 -17.92
CA GLN A 328 21.51 -42.39 -18.60
C GLN A 328 22.58 -41.30 -18.49
N LEU A 329 22.19 -40.02 -18.50
CA LEU A 329 23.11 -38.89 -18.44
C LEU A 329 23.58 -38.60 -17.02
N THR A 330 22.67 -38.64 -16.04
CA THR A 330 22.94 -38.24 -14.65
C THR A 330 23.29 -39.42 -13.74
N GLY A 331 22.99 -40.66 -14.16
CA GLY A 331 23.04 -41.84 -13.29
C GLY A 331 21.88 -41.94 -12.29
N ALA A 332 21.07 -40.88 -12.14
CA ALA A 332 19.98 -40.80 -11.17
C ALA A 332 18.63 -41.08 -11.85
N ASN A 333 17.87 -42.04 -11.32
CA ASN A 333 16.56 -42.41 -11.87
C ASN A 333 15.45 -41.51 -11.27
N PRO A 334 14.75 -40.66 -12.06
CA PRO A 334 13.70 -39.79 -11.53
C PRO A 334 12.51 -40.53 -10.90
N SER A 335 12.29 -41.79 -11.26
CA SER A 335 11.21 -42.62 -10.71
C SER A 335 11.60 -43.29 -9.39
N ASP A 336 12.90 -43.43 -9.08
CA ASP A 336 13.36 -44.00 -7.81
C ASP A 336 13.22 -42.97 -6.68
N PRO A 337 12.58 -43.29 -5.53
CA PRO A 337 12.34 -42.32 -4.47
C PRO A 337 13.59 -41.64 -3.89
N VAL A 338 14.71 -42.36 -3.78
CA VAL A 338 15.95 -41.83 -3.20
C VAL A 338 16.59 -40.85 -4.17
N HIS A 339 16.76 -41.26 -5.44
CA HIS A 339 17.29 -40.38 -6.48
C HIS A 339 16.40 -39.18 -6.75
N ARG A 340 15.08 -39.38 -6.68
CA ARG A 340 14.07 -38.34 -6.91
C ARG A 340 14.23 -37.18 -5.95
N TYR A 341 14.45 -37.42 -4.66
CA TYR A 341 14.60 -36.33 -3.69
C TYR A 341 15.78 -35.42 -4.07
N THR A 342 16.93 -36.01 -4.41
CA THR A 342 18.11 -35.27 -4.88
C THR A 342 17.83 -34.50 -6.17
N LEU A 343 17.23 -35.14 -7.16
CA LEU A 343 16.91 -34.50 -8.44
C LEU A 343 15.90 -33.36 -8.28
N GLN A 344 14.83 -33.56 -7.50
CA GLN A 344 13.81 -32.55 -7.26
C GLN A 344 14.38 -31.35 -6.51
N THR A 345 15.22 -31.59 -5.49
CA THR A 345 15.92 -30.51 -4.77
C THR A 345 16.87 -29.77 -5.70
N ALA A 346 17.62 -30.48 -6.54
CA ALA A 346 18.50 -29.86 -7.53
C ALA A 346 17.72 -29.05 -8.58
N VAL A 347 16.53 -29.49 -9.00
CA VAL A 347 15.67 -28.73 -9.92
C VAL A 347 15.16 -27.44 -9.27
N ILE A 348 14.73 -27.50 -8.00
CA ILE A 348 14.38 -26.30 -7.23
C ILE A 348 15.61 -25.37 -7.12
N GLY A 349 16.77 -25.92 -6.80
CA GLY A 349 18.04 -25.20 -6.75
C GLY A 349 18.39 -24.52 -8.07
N ALA A 350 18.21 -25.21 -9.20
CA ALA A 350 18.45 -24.68 -10.53
C ALA A 350 17.54 -23.48 -10.83
N ARG A 351 16.24 -23.56 -10.51
CA ARG A 351 15.31 -22.43 -10.65
C ARG A 351 15.70 -21.25 -9.78
N LEU A 352 15.96 -21.50 -8.49
CA LEU A 352 16.45 -20.48 -7.58
C LEU A 352 17.71 -19.81 -8.18
N LEU A 353 18.72 -20.57 -8.54
CA LEU A 353 19.98 -20.03 -9.05
C LEU A 353 19.95 -19.62 -10.53
N GLN A 354 18.79 -19.67 -11.19
CA GLN A 354 18.59 -19.34 -12.61
C GLN A 354 19.48 -20.14 -13.58
N TRP A 355 19.85 -21.36 -13.22
CA TRP A 355 20.57 -22.29 -14.10
C TRP A 355 19.59 -23.03 -15.02
N PRO A 356 19.92 -23.26 -16.30
CA PRO A 356 21.20 -23.05 -16.97
C PRO A 356 21.36 -21.68 -17.66
N ALA A 357 20.42 -20.75 -17.49
CA ALA A 357 20.50 -19.42 -18.09
C ALA A 357 21.66 -18.57 -17.53
N GLN A 358 22.00 -18.78 -16.25
CA GLN A 358 23.19 -18.26 -15.59
C GLN A 358 24.16 -19.40 -15.24
N GLU A 359 25.46 -19.15 -15.44
CA GLU A 359 26.52 -19.99 -14.89
C GLU A 359 26.63 -19.77 -13.38
N LEU A 360 26.91 -20.84 -12.63
CA LEU A 360 26.81 -20.86 -11.16
C LEU A 360 28.09 -20.46 -10.43
#